data_AF-A0A662WAY2-F1
#
_entry.id   AF-A0A662WAY2-F1
#
_cell.length_a   1.000
_cell.length_b   1.000
_cell.length_c   1.000
_cell.angle_alpha   90.00
_cell.angle_beta   90.00
_cell.angle_gamma   90.00
#
_symmetry.space_group_name_H-M   'P 1'
#
loop_
_entity.id
_entity.type
_entity.pdbx_description
1 polymer ?
#
loop_
_entity_poly.entity_id
_entity_poly.type
_entity_poly.pdbx_seq_one_letter_code
_entity_poly.pdbx_strand_id
1 'polypeptide(L)'
;MSQKAETRTNSFIPQGFGPARNIVAFTGGDLACHPEFYAKSTEKIKELDIDLCVLFETNGYGLTPKNLDLFKKAGIDSFWLVRNIWLRRSKN
;
A
#
# COMPACT_ATOMS: atom_id res chain seq x y z
N MET A 1 -45.18 24.93 14.74
CA MET A 1 -44.69 23.56 15.02
C MET A 1 -43.70 23.19 13.91
N SER A 2 -42.41 23.24 14.22
CA SER A 2 -41.34 22.93 13.26
C SER A 2 -41.13 21.42 13.24
N GLN A 3 -41.38 20.77 12.10
CA GLN A 3 -41.00 19.37 11.89
C GLN A 3 -39.48 19.33 11.72
N LYS A 4 -38.78 18.75 12.69
CA LYS A 4 -37.36 18.45 12.59
C LYS A 4 -37.15 17.45 11.46
N ALA A 5 -36.30 17.80 10.50
CA ALA A 5 -35.79 16.87 9.51
C ALA A 5 -34.97 15.80 10.23
N GLU A 6 -35.51 14.59 10.29
CA GLU A 6 -34.83 13.41 10.78
C GLU A 6 -33.72 13.06 9.78
N THR A 7 -32.47 13.15 10.23
CA THR A 7 -31.30 12.78 9.45
C THR A 7 -31.38 11.28 9.19
N ARG A 8 -31.87 10.89 8.00
CA ARG A 8 -31.80 9.51 7.53
C ARG A 8 -30.33 9.14 7.48
N THR A 9 -29.88 8.40 8.49
CA THR A 9 -28.66 7.62 8.42
C THR A 9 -28.79 6.76 7.17
N ASN A 10 -27.97 7.04 6.16
CA ASN A 10 -27.87 6.22 4.96
C ASN A 10 -27.61 4.79 5.44
N SER A 11 -28.62 3.94 5.31
CA SER A 11 -28.53 2.52 5.55
C SER A 11 -27.37 1.99 4.72
N PHE A 12 -26.35 1.45 5.39
CA PHE A 12 -25.27 0.70 4.79
C PHE A 12 -25.86 -0.35 3.85
N ILE A 13 -25.85 -0.07 2.55
CA ILE A 13 -25.94 -1.13 1.56
C ILE A 13 -24.65 -1.93 1.73
N PRO A 14 -24.67 -3.26 1.93
CA PRO A 14 -23.44 -4.03 1.98
C PRO A 14 -22.85 -3.96 0.57
N GLN A 15 -21.85 -3.10 0.37
CA GLN A 15 -21.00 -3.22 -0.80
C GLN A 15 -20.41 -4.64 -0.74
N GLY A 16 -20.64 -5.41 -1.81
CA GLY A 16 -20.30 -6.82 -1.87
C GLY A 16 -18.83 -7.13 -1.58
N PHE A 17 -18.51 -8.43 -1.58
CA PHE A 17 -17.13 -8.90 -1.48
C PHE A 17 -16.29 -8.33 -2.64
N GLY A 18 -15.34 -7.47 -2.31
CA GLY A 18 -14.26 -6.96 -3.15
C GLY A 18 -13.01 -6.76 -2.28
N PRO A 19 -11.80 -7.18 -2.72
CA PRO A 19 -10.77 -7.74 -1.82
C PRO A 19 -9.83 -6.76 -1.10
N ALA A 20 -10.14 -5.47 -0.96
CA ALA A 20 -9.22 -4.55 -0.26
C ALA A 20 -9.99 -3.40 0.39
N ARG A 21 -10.22 -3.47 1.71
CA ARG A 21 -10.90 -2.40 2.47
C ARG A 21 -10.00 -1.69 3.49
N ASN A 22 -8.77 -2.16 3.67
CA ASN A 22 -7.84 -1.64 4.68
C ASN A 22 -6.39 -1.63 4.17
N ILE A 23 -6.17 -1.25 2.91
CA ILE A 23 -4.82 -1.22 2.31
C ILE A 23 -4.50 0.20 1.83
N VAL A 24 -3.32 0.69 2.20
CA VAL A 24 -2.65 1.78 1.52
C VAL A 24 -1.51 1.19 0.71
N ALA A 25 -1.53 1.39 -0.60
CA ALA A 25 -0.49 0.91 -1.49
C ALA A 25 0.40 2.08 -1.93
N PHE A 26 1.72 1.95 -1.75
CA PHE A 26 2.67 2.77 -2.47
C PHE A 26 2.89 2.13 -3.85
N THR A 27 2.73 2.91 -4.91
CA THR A 27 2.87 2.47 -6.30
C THR A 27 3.64 3.52 -7.12
N GLY A 28 4.11 3.14 -8.32
CA GLY A 28 4.85 4.03 -9.22
C GLY A 28 6.06 3.36 -9.87
N GLY A 29 7.18 4.08 -9.93
CA GLY A 29 8.46 3.54 -10.38
C GLY A 29 9.11 2.63 -9.33
N ASP A 30 10.44 2.57 -9.28
CA ASP A 30 11.08 1.87 -8.17
C ASP A 30 11.13 2.76 -6.91
N LEU A 31 10.15 2.53 -6.04
CA LEU A 31 10.01 3.20 -4.75
C LEU A 31 11.21 2.97 -3.83
N ALA A 32 11.90 1.83 -3.97
CA ALA A 32 13.04 1.50 -3.12
C ALA A 32 14.30 2.32 -3.46
N CYS A 33 14.26 3.18 -4.49
CA CYS A 33 15.27 4.20 -4.74
C CYS A 33 15.25 5.36 -3.72
N HIS A 34 14.13 5.57 -3.02
CA HIS A 34 14.00 6.56 -1.95
C HIS A 34 13.46 5.91 -0.67
N PRO A 35 14.18 4.92 -0.11
CA PRO A 35 13.63 4.00 0.89
C PRO A 35 13.27 4.72 2.21
N GLU A 36 14.02 5.76 2.58
CA GLU A 36 13.81 6.56 3.79
C GLU A 36 12.47 7.33 3.77
N PHE A 37 12.07 7.83 2.60
CA PHE A 37 10.79 8.52 2.44
C PHE A 37 9.63 7.58 2.73
N TYR A 38 9.60 6.42 2.08
CA TYR A 38 8.51 5.46 2.23
C TYR A 38 8.51 4.77 3.60
N ALA A 39 9.69 4.55 4.21
CA ALA A 39 9.79 4.10 5.59
C ALA A 39 9.12 5.09 6.55
N LYS A 40 9.51 6.38 6.48
CA LYS A 40 8.93 7.43 7.32
C LYS A 40 7.43 7.64 7.07
N SER A 41 6.97 7.52 5.83
CA SER A 41 5.55 7.55 5.50
C SER A 41 4.80 6.37 6.11
N THR A 42 5.38 5.17 6.09
CA THR A 42 4.80 3.98 6.71
C THR A 42 4.69 4.15 8.22
N GLU A 43 5.75 4.61 8.88
CA GLU A 43 5.76 4.89 10.32
C GLU A 43 4.62 5.84 10.69
N LYS A 44 4.46 6.95 9.95
CA LYS A 44 3.35 7.90 10.14
C LYS A 44 1.97 7.31 9.90
N ILE A 45 1.83 6.37 8.96
CA ILE A 45 0.56 5.66 8.75
C ILE A 45 0.26 4.76 9.95
N LYS A 46 1.26 4.03 10.46
CA LYS A 46 1.11 3.15 11.62
C LYS A 46 0.87 3.92 12.92
N GLU A 47 1.39 5.14 13.04
CA GLU A 47 1.10 6.06 14.16
C GLU A 47 -0.39 6.44 14.28
N LEU A 48 -1.17 6.33 13.20
CA LEU A 48 -2.61 6.64 13.22
C LEU A 48 -3.45 5.61 14.00
N ASP A 49 -2.86 4.47 14.39
CA ASP A 49 -3.49 3.38 15.15
C ASP A 49 -4.83 2.92 14.54
N ILE A 50 -4.86 2.89 13.21
CA ILE A 50 -5.96 2.35 12.42
C ILE A 50 -5.48 1.05 11.77
N ASP A 51 -6.38 0.08 11.70
CA ASP A 51 -6.12 -1.21 11.05
C ASP A 51 -5.96 -1.00 9.53
N LEU A 52 -4.77 -0.57 9.10
CA LEU A 52 -4.36 -0.39 7.71
C LEU A 52 -3.09 -1.19 7.43
N CYS A 53 -3.17 -2.05 6.42
CA CYS A 53 -2.04 -2.72 5.82
C CYS A 53 -1.35 -1.80 4.80
N VAL A 54 -0.02 -1.72 4.86
CA VAL A 54 0.80 -1.00 3.90
C VAL A 54 1.38 -1.98 2.89
N LEU A 55 0.98 -1.82 1.64
CA LEU A 55 1.47 -2.58 0.50
C LEU A 55 2.53 -1.77 -0.25
N PHE A 56 3.66 -2.40 -0.56
CA PHE A 56 4.76 -1.76 -1.26
C PHE A 56 4.97 -2.38 -2.65
N GLU A 57 4.54 -1.69 -3.71
CA GLU A 57 4.70 -2.14 -5.09
C GLU A 57 6.04 -1.68 -5.68
N THR A 58 6.85 -2.60 -6.18
CA THR A 58 8.17 -2.29 -6.77
C THR A 58 8.55 -3.31 -7.84
N ASN A 59 9.43 -2.90 -8.76
CA ASN A 59 10.07 -3.81 -9.70
C ASN A 59 11.21 -4.65 -9.08
N GLY A 60 11.58 -4.35 -7.82
CA GLY A 60 12.57 -5.08 -7.03
C GLY A 60 14.01 -4.57 -7.16
N TYR A 61 14.29 -3.56 -7.99
CA TYR A 61 15.66 -3.13 -8.25
C TYR A 61 16.37 -2.57 -6.99
N GLY A 62 15.66 -1.82 -6.14
CA GLY A 62 16.16 -1.26 -4.90
C GLY A 62 15.96 -2.13 -3.65
N LEU A 63 15.49 -3.38 -3.77
CA LEU A 63 15.29 -4.29 -2.63
C LEU A 63 16.60 -4.92 -2.13
N THR A 64 17.50 -4.07 -1.64
CA THR A 64 18.72 -4.50 -0.96
C THR A 64 18.40 -4.99 0.47
N PRO A 65 19.25 -5.84 1.09
CA PRO A 65 19.04 -6.27 2.47
C PRO A 65 18.88 -5.10 3.45
N LYS A 66 19.69 -4.04 3.29
CA LYS A 66 19.60 -2.81 4.09
C LYS A 66 18.21 -2.15 3.98
N ASN A 67 17.67 -2.05 2.77
CA ASN A 67 16.36 -1.43 2.54
C ASN A 67 15.23 -2.31 3.07
N LEU A 68 15.35 -3.64 2.91
CA LEU A 68 14.38 -4.59 3.47
C LEU A 68 14.34 -4.52 5.00
N ASP A 69 15.50 -4.44 5.66
CA ASP A 69 15.58 -4.25 7.12
C ASP A 69 14.93 -2.93 7.56
N LEU A 70 15.13 -1.86 6.79
CA LEU A 70 14.49 -0.56 7.03
C LEU A 70 12.96 -0.67 6.89
N PHE A 71 12.47 -1.24 5.80
CA PHE A 71 11.03 -1.40 5.54
C PHE A 71 10.33 -2.29 6.57
N LYS A 72 11.01 -3.35 7.02
CA LYS A 72 10.53 -4.21 8.09
C LYS A 72 10.36 -3.43 9.41
N LYS A 73 11.35 -2.60 9.77
CA LYS A 73 11.27 -1.76 10.98
C LYS A 73 10.17 -0.71 10.90
N ALA A 74 9.98 -0.12 9.71
CA ALA A 74 8.96 0.88 9.46
C ALA A 74 7.52 0.32 9.48
N GLY A 75 7.35 -1.01 9.39
CA GLY A 75 6.04 -1.67 9.43
C GLY A 75 5.37 -1.86 8.07
N ILE A 76 6.14 -2.02 6.99
CA ILE A 76 5.56 -2.46 5.70
C ILE A 76 5.09 -3.90 5.83
N ASP A 77 3.83 -4.16 5.47
CA ASP A 77 3.19 -5.47 5.68
C ASP A 77 3.42 -6.43 4.51
N SER A 78 3.50 -5.91 3.29
CA SER A 78 3.58 -6.76 2.10
C SER A 78 4.26 -6.06 0.93
N PHE A 79 4.82 -6.86 0.02
CA PHE A 79 5.46 -6.40 -1.20
C PHE A 79 4.74 -6.98 -2.41
N TRP A 80 4.43 -6.13 -3.40
CA TRP A 80 4.00 -6.58 -4.72
C TRP A 80 5.15 -6.38 -5.70
N LEU A 81 5.68 -7.48 -6.22
CA LEU A 81 6.74 -7.45 -7.23
C LEU A 81 6.17 -7.38 -8.64
N VAL A 82 6.36 -6.24 -9.30
CA VAL A 82 6.01 -6.09 -10.72
C VAL A 82 7.17 -6.57 -11.56
N ARG A 83 7.02 -7.76 -12.13
CA ARG A 83 8.04 -8.34 -13.00
C ARG A 83 7.61 -8.20 -14.45
N ASN A 84 8.27 -7.30 -15.18
CA ASN A 84 8.20 -7.31 -16.64
C ASN A 84 9.04 -8.48 -17.15
N ILE A 85 8.41 -9.47 -17.80
CA ILE A 85 9.13 -10.60 -18.37
C ILE A 85 9.78 -10.17 -19.69
N TRP A 86 11.11 -10.10 -19.71
CA TRP A 86 11.86 -9.82 -20.92
C TRP A 86 12.31 -11.14 -21.55
N LEU A 87 11.61 -11.57 -22.59
CA LEU A 87 12.10 -12.62 -23.49
C LEU A 87 13.29 -12.07 -24.28
N ARG A 88 14.50 -12.30 -23.77
CA ARG A 88 15.73 -12.04 -24.53
C ARG A 88 15.83 -13.09 -25.64
N ARG A 89 15.39 -12.72 -26.86
CA ARG A 89 15.62 -13.57 -28.03
C ARG A 89 17.14 -13.72 -28.18
N SER A 90 17.64 -14.95 -28.11
CA SER A 90 19.00 -15.27 -28.52
C SER A 90 19.15 -14.85 -29.97
N LYS A 91 20.17 -14.03 -30.27
CA LYS A 91 20.59 -13.84 -31.66
C LYS A 91 21.35 -15.11 -32.04
N ASN A 92 20.70 -15.98 -32.80
CA ASN A 92 21.39 -16.97 -33.64
C ASN A 92 21.84 -16.28 -34.92
#